data_AF-A0A2R9CBU6-F1
#
_entry.id   AF-A0A2R9CBU6-F1
#
_cell.length_a   1.000
_cell.length_b   1.000
_cell.length_c   1.000
_cell.angle_alpha   90.00
_cell.angle_beta   90.00
_cell.angle_gamma   90.00
#
_symmetry.space_group_name_H-M   'P 1'
#
loop_
_entity.id
_entity.type
_entity.pdbx_description
1 polymer ?
#
loop_
_entity_poly.entity_id
_entity_poly.type
_entity_poly.pdbx_seq_one_letter_code
_entity_poly.pdbx_strand_id
1 'polypeptide(L)'
;MKVSGTLREYKLKTKKASGEIVYCGQVFEKPPLRVKNFDSWLPASHYDSRSCTYNMYRQYRYLTTAGAVTQCYRARMKVEVIAASKCRRPAVKQFHDSKIKFLLPHRVLRRQHKPRLTTKRPNTFF
;
A
#
# COMPACT_ATOMS: atom_id res chain seq x y z
N MET A 1 -13.69 7.39 -16.74
CA MET A 1 -12.49 6.69 -16.22
C MET A 1 -12.86 5.23 -15.98
N LYS A 2 -12.23 4.27 -16.67
CA LYS A 2 -12.58 2.85 -16.60
C LYS A 2 -12.31 2.31 -15.19
N VAL A 3 -13.36 1.83 -14.55
CA VAL A 3 -13.37 1.24 -13.20
C VAL A 3 -12.62 -0.10 -13.26
N SER A 4 -11.93 -0.48 -12.18
CA SER A 4 -11.23 -1.76 -12.09
C SER A 4 -12.18 -2.81 -11.57
N GLY A 5 -12.51 -3.80 -12.38
CA GLY A 5 -13.10 -5.03 -11.90
C GLY A 5 -12.87 -6.13 -12.92
N THR A 6 -13.44 -7.31 -12.64
CA THR A 6 -13.07 -8.51 -13.37
C THR A 6 -13.54 -8.45 -14.82
N LEU A 7 -12.87 -9.12 -15.76
CA LEU A 7 -13.27 -9.12 -17.19
C LEU A 7 -14.77 -9.47 -17.40
N ARG A 8 -15.38 -10.19 -16.46
CA ARG A 8 -16.82 -10.51 -16.42
C ARG A 8 -17.73 -9.29 -16.25
N GLU A 9 -17.26 -8.23 -15.59
CA GLU A 9 -18.02 -7.01 -15.30
C GLU A 9 -17.91 -5.97 -16.43
N TYR A 10 -16.79 -5.95 -17.17
CA TYR A 10 -16.47 -4.89 -18.15
C TYR A 10 -16.66 -5.31 -19.61
N LYS A 11 -16.65 -6.62 -19.90
CA LYS A 11 -16.90 -7.15 -21.24
C LYS A 11 -17.97 -8.23 -21.16
N LEU A 12 -18.96 -8.12 -22.04
CA LEU A 12 -20.10 -9.00 -22.18
C LEU A 12 -19.71 -10.49 -22.12
N LYS A 13 -20.30 -11.22 -21.16
CA LYS A 13 -20.61 -12.67 -21.21
C LYS A 13 -19.46 -13.64 -21.57
N THR A 14 -18.19 -13.30 -21.36
CA THR A 14 -17.10 -14.27 -21.58
C THR A 14 -16.81 -15.06 -20.30
N LYS A 15 -16.86 -16.39 -20.39
CA LYS A 15 -16.49 -17.31 -19.30
C LYS A 15 -15.10 -17.89 -19.58
N LYS A 16 -14.45 -18.44 -18.55
CA LYS A 16 -13.18 -19.17 -18.71
C LYS A 16 -13.29 -20.32 -19.72
N ALA A 17 -14.47 -20.92 -19.83
CA ALA A 17 -14.75 -21.97 -20.81
C ALA A 17 -14.89 -21.45 -22.24
N SER A 18 -15.18 -20.17 -22.45
CA SER A 18 -15.45 -19.57 -23.77
C SER A 18 -14.33 -18.64 -24.23
N GLY A 19 -13.14 -18.71 -23.63
CA GLY A 19 -12.02 -17.86 -23.99
C GLY A 19 -10.71 -18.32 -23.37
N GLU A 20 -9.61 -17.98 -24.03
CA GLU A 20 -8.25 -18.34 -23.62
C GLU A 20 -7.44 -17.11 -23.24
N ILE A 21 -6.37 -17.33 -22.47
CA ILE A 21 -5.46 -16.26 -22.07
C ILE A 21 -4.29 -16.23 -23.04
N VAL A 22 -4.16 -15.14 -23.79
CA VAL A 22 -3.09 -14.97 -24.79
C VAL A 22 -1.73 -14.71 -24.14
N TYR A 23 -1.69 -13.96 -23.03
CA TYR A 23 -0.45 -13.61 -22.35
C TYR A 23 -0.67 -13.31 -20.86
N CYS A 24 0.20 -13.88 -20.01
CA CYS A 24 0.33 -13.54 -18.60
C CYS A 24 1.81 -13.32 -18.28
N GLY A 25 2.18 -12.07 -18.03
CA GLY A 25 3.53 -11.71 -17.59
C GLY A 25 3.50 -10.77 -16.39
N GLN A 26 4.43 -10.95 -15.46
CA GLN A 26 4.62 -10.02 -14.36
C GLN A 26 5.23 -8.72 -14.89
N VAL A 27 4.61 -7.59 -14.55
CA VAL A 27 5.13 -6.27 -14.88
C VAL A 27 5.95 -5.77 -13.68
N PHE A 28 7.24 -5.56 -13.91
CA PHE A 28 8.13 -4.99 -12.91
C PHE A 28 8.06 -3.46 -12.92
N GLU A 29 8.40 -2.88 -11.76
CA GLU A 29 8.49 -1.44 -11.61
C GLU A 29 9.65 -0.86 -12.40
N LYS A 30 9.41 0.27 -13.08
CA LYS A 30 10.45 0.96 -13.86
C LYS A 30 11.59 1.47 -12.95
N PRO A 31 11.35 2.38 -11.99
CA PRO A 31 12.33 2.69 -10.94
C PRO A 31 11.90 2.10 -9.58
N PRO A 32 12.55 1.02 -9.10
CA PRO A 32 12.24 0.42 -7.79
C PRO A 32 12.93 1.12 -6.61
N LEU A 33 14.00 1.89 -6.85
CA LEU A 33 14.79 2.52 -5.79
C LEU A 33 14.26 3.89 -5.35
N ARG A 34 13.37 4.49 -6.15
CA ARG A 34 12.83 5.83 -5.89
C ARG A 34 11.53 5.73 -5.12
N VAL A 35 11.47 6.42 -3.97
CA VAL A 35 10.24 6.58 -3.18
C VAL A 35 9.22 7.40 -3.97
N LYS A 36 8.00 6.90 -4.07
CA LYS A 36 6.86 7.54 -4.75
C LYS A 36 5.70 7.69 -3.77
N ASN A 37 4.80 8.61 -4.09
CA ASN A 37 3.49 8.66 -3.45
C ASN A 37 2.49 7.97 -4.38
N PHE A 38 1.72 7.06 -3.81
CA PHE A 38 0.70 6.30 -4.50
C PHE A 38 -0.66 6.69 -3.94
N ASP A 39 -1.59 7.02 -4.82
CA ASP A 39 -2.98 7.15 -4.43
C ASP A 39 -3.73 5.90 -4.86
N SER A 40 -4.40 5.29 -3.89
CA SER A 40 -5.31 4.19 -4.11
C SER A 40 -6.74 4.72 -4.05
N TRP A 41 -7.46 4.57 -5.15
CA TRP A 41 -8.90 4.71 -5.16
C TRP A 41 -9.53 3.37 -4.79
N LEU A 42 -10.23 3.35 -3.66
CA LEU A 42 -11.06 2.23 -3.21
C LEU A 42 -12.50 2.44 -3.70
N PRO A 43 -12.89 1.83 -4.84
CA PRO A 43 -14.29 1.87 -5.25
C PRO A 43 -15.16 1.10 -4.24
N ALA A 44 -16.36 1.62 -4.01
CA ALA A 44 -17.36 1.12 -3.08
C ALA A 44 -17.69 -0.38 -3.28
N SER A 45 -17.59 -0.90 -4.51
CA SER A 45 -17.84 -2.29 -4.87
C SER A 45 -16.89 -3.33 -4.24
N HIS A 46 -15.83 -2.90 -3.56
CA HIS A 46 -14.85 -3.80 -2.93
C HIS A 46 -14.68 -3.58 -1.42
N TYR A 47 -15.45 -2.64 -0.85
CA TYR A 47 -15.51 -2.42 0.60
C TYR A 47 -16.97 -2.31 1.02
N ASP A 48 -17.57 -3.46 1.28
CA ASP A 48 -18.90 -3.53 1.88
C ASP A 48 -18.76 -3.43 3.40
N SER A 49 -19.28 -2.35 3.96
CA SER A 49 -19.51 -2.33 5.41
C SER A 49 -20.75 -3.16 5.71
N ARG A 50 -21.05 -3.44 6.99
CA ARG A 50 -22.25 -4.23 7.33
C ARG A 50 -23.58 -3.58 6.86
N SER A 51 -23.56 -2.30 6.51
CA SER A 51 -24.77 -1.52 6.20
C SER A 51 -24.74 -0.82 4.85
N CYS A 52 -23.56 -0.50 4.30
CA CYS A 52 -23.45 0.26 3.05
C CYS A 52 -22.05 0.15 2.40
N THR A 53 -22.00 0.37 1.10
CA THR A 53 -20.75 0.44 0.34
C THR A 53 -20.27 1.89 0.24
N TYR A 54 -19.01 2.15 0.58
CA TYR A 54 -18.44 3.51 0.55
C TYR A 54 -17.20 3.60 -0.34
N ASN A 55 -17.12 4.65 -1.14
CA ASN A 55 -15.89 5.01 -1.84
C ASN A 55 -14.87 5.54 -0.82
N MET A 56 -13.65 5.03 -0.86
CA MET A 56 -12.58 5.51 -0.01
C MET A 56 -11.37 5.92 -0.86
N TYR A 57 -10.69 6.96 -0.41
CA TYR A 57 -9.43 7.40 -1.02
C TYR A 57 -8.32 7.31 0.00
N ARG A 58 -7.24 6.57 -0.32
CA ARG A 58 -6.08 6.44 0.55
C ARG A 58 -4.81 6.76 -0.21
N GLN A 59 -3.80 7.25 0.51
CA GLN A 59 -2.51 7.58 -0.05
C GLN A 59 -1.44 6.83 0.74
N TYR A 60 -0.48 6.26 0.03
CA TYR A 60 0.62 5.51 0.59
C TYR A 60 1.94 6.02 0.02
N ARG A 61 3.00 5.96 0.82
CA ARG A 61 4.36 6.31 0.39
C ARG A 61 5.19 5.04 0.38
N TYR A 62 5.57 4.58 -0.81
CA TYR A 62 6.26 3.30 -0.98
C TYR A 62 7.18 3.33 -2.21
N LEU A 63 7.97 2.27 -2.40
CA LEU A 63 8.91 2.11 -3.52
C LEU A 63 8.22 1.55 -4.78
N THR A 64 7.43 0.49 -4.60
CA THR A 64 6.76 -0.28 -5.65
C THR A 64 5.23 -0.20 -5.58
N THR A 65 4.53 -0.30 -6.71
CA THR A 65 3.06 -0.39 -6.73
C THR A 65 2.58 -1.64 -5.98
N ALA A 66 3.23 -2.79 -6.17
CA ALA A 66 2.87 -4.03 -5.48
C ALA A 66 2.89 -3.87 -3.95
N GLY A 67 3.99 -3.37 -3.38
CA GLY A 67 4.07 -3.13 -1.93
C GLY A 67 3.13 -2.04 -1.41
N ALA A 68 2.80 -1.02 -2.21
CA ALA A 68 1.75 -0.07 -1.86
C ALA A 68 0.36 -0.74 -1.79
N VAL A 69 0.07 -1.66 -2.72
CA VAL A 69 -1.15 -2.49 -2.68
C VAL A 69 -1.10 -3.46 -1.50
N THR A 70 0.07 -4.03 -1.16
CA THR A 70 0.25 -4.88 0.03
C THR A 70 -0.02 -4.12 1.33
N GLN A 71 0.41 -2.86 1.43
CA GLN A 71 0.06 -2.00 2.56
C GLN A 71 -1.45 -1.69 2.59
N CYS A 72 -2.08 -1.67 1.42
CA CYS A 72 -3.52 -1.48 1.25
C CYS A 72 -4.35 -2.77 1.33
N TYR A 73 -3.73 -3.95 1.53
CA TYR A 73 -4.24 -5.29 1.15
C TYR A 73 -5.42 -5.82 1.96
N ARG A 74 -6.29 -4.94 2.42
CA ARG A 74 -7.69 -5.27 2.66
C ARG A 74 -8.59 -5.03 1.45
N ALA A 75 -8.09 -4.54 0.30
CA ALA A 75 -8.90 -4.44 -0.93
C ALA A 75 -8.06 -4.32 -2.23
N ARG A 76 -8.62 -4.77 -3.36
CA ARG A 76 -8.06 -4.64 -4.74
C ARG A 76 -8.44 -3.30 -5.36
N MET A 77 -7.46 -2.56 -5.86
CA MET A 77 -7.56 -1.10 -6.06
C MET A 77 -7.02 -0.64 -7.40
N LYS A 78 -7.52 0.51 -7.89
CA LYS A 78 -6.80 1.31 -8.86
C LYS A 78 -5.75 2.14 -8.12
N VAL A 79 -4.49 2.00 -8.52
CA VAL A 79 -3.36 2.72 -7.93
C VAL A 79 -2.72 3.61 -8.98
N GLU A 80 -2.52 4.88 -8.66
CA GLU A 80 -1.85 5.86 -9.50
C GLU A 80 -0.69 6.52 -8.73
N VAL A 81 0.36 6.92 -9.44
CA VAL A 81 1.49 7.65 -8.86
C VAL A 81 1.18 9.15 -8.87
N ILE A 82 1.35 9.80 -7.71
CA ILE A 82 1.03 11.21 -7.53
C ILE A 82 2.27 12.03 -7.13
N ALA A 83 2.33 13.25 -7.68
CA ALA A 83 3.32 14.26 -7.32
C ALA A 83 3.08 14.80 -5.89
N ALA A 84 4.14 15.17 -5.18
CA ALA A 84 4.07 15.61 -3.79
C ALA A 84 3.07 16.75 -3.53
N SER A 85 2.96 17.72 -4.45
CA SER A 85 2.03 18.85 -4.36
C SER A 85 0.55 18.45 -4.38
N LYS A 86 0.22 17.32 -5.00
CA LYS A 86 -1.16 16.81 -5.12
C LYS A 86 -1.53 15.84 -4.00
N CYS A 87 -0.62 15.53 -3.08
CA CYS A 87 -0.95 14.74 -1.91
C CYS A 87 -1.95 15.51 -1.01
N ARG A 88 -2.89 14.79 -0.41
CA ARG A 88 -3.97 15.36 0.42
C ARG A 88 -3.85 14.93 1.88
N ARG A 89 -3.33 13.73 2.14
CA ARG A 89 -3.27 13.12 3.47
C ARG A 89 -2.11 13.68 4.30
N PRO A 90 -2.37 14.21 5.52
CA PRO A 90 -1.32 14.80 6.36
C PRO A 90 -0.23 13.79 6.74
N ALA A 91 -0.60 12.51 6.96
CA ALA A 91 0.34 11.44 7.26
C ALA A 91 1.36 11.16 6.14
N VAL A 92 1.05 11.50 4.89
CA VAL A 92 1.99 11.40 3.76
C VAL A 92 2.76 12.71 3.60
N LYS A 93 2.08 13.86 3.76
CA LYS A 93 2.67 15.19 3.65
C LYS A 93 3.78 15.46 4.67
N GLN A 94 3.68 14.92 5.89
CA GLN A 94 4.72 15.10 6.92
C GLN A 94 6.10 14.59 6.49
N PHE A 95 6.16 13.67 5.51
CA PHE A 95 7.41 13.13 4.98
C PHE A 95 7.95 13.90 3.76
N HIS A 96 7.34 15.03 3.41
CA HIS A 96 7.73 15.86 2.25
C HIS A 96 8.61 17.04 2.68
N ASP A 97 9.59 16.78 3.55
CA ASP A 97 10.60 17.76 3.94
C ASP A 97 12.00 17.24 3.56
N SER A 98 12.79 18.11 2.93
CA SER A 98 14.18 17.85 2.55
C SER A 98 15.13 17.79 3.74
N LYS A 99 14.79 18.47 4.85
CA LYS A 99 15.60 18.53 6.06
C LYS A 99 15.02 17.69 7.20
N ILE A 100 14.16 16.72 6.88
CA ILE A 100 13.49 15.88 7.87
C ILE A 100 14.52 15.15 8.76
N LYS A 101 14.36 15.30 10.07
CA LYS A 101 15.17 14.62 11.09
C LYS A 101 14.24 14.11 12.18
N PHE A 102 14.43 12.88 12.60
CA PHE A 102 13.70 12.30 13.71
C PHE A 102 14.64 11.46 14.57
N LEU A 103 14.47 11.61 15.89
CA LEU A 103 15.07 10.72 16.87
C LEU A 103 14.18 9.49 17.02
N LEU A 104 14.75 8.37 17.44
CA LEU A 104 14.00 7.18 17.82
C LEU A 104 13.96 7.11 19.35
N PRO A 105 12.93 7.68 20.01
CA PRO A 105 12.96 7.94 21.45
C PRO A 105 12.93 6.67 22.31
N HIS A 106 12.32 5.59 21.81
CA HIS A 106 12.19 4.33 22.53
C HIS A 106 12.50 3.16 21.61
N ARG A 107 13.63 2.48 21.83
CA ARG A 107 14.03 1.32 21.04
C ARG A 107 13.83 0.04 21.86
N VAL A 108 12.80 -0.71 21.50
CA VAL A 108 12.51 -2.00 22.14
C VAL A 108 13.55 -3.04 21.72
N LEU A 109 14.13 -3.73 22.72
CA LEU A 109 14.99 -4.89 22.47
C LEU A 109 14.16 -6.00 21.82
N ARG A 110 14.46 -6.31 20.55
CA ARG A 110 13.78 -7.40 19.81
C ARG A 110 14.26 -8.79 20.22
N ARG A 111 15.53 -8.93 20.64
CA ARG A 111 16.15 -10.20 21.05
C ARG A 111 15.94 -10.48 22.54
N GLN A 112 14.68 -10.63 22.93
CA GLN A 112 14.32 -10.85 24.34
C GLN A 112 14.73 -12.25 24.86
N HIS A 113 14.91 -13.22 23.97
CA HIS A 113 15.24 -14.60 24.33
C HIS A 113 16.72 -14.96 24.14
N LYS A 114 17.59 -13.97 23.90
CA LYS A 114 19.03 -14.19 23.71
C LYS A 114 19.81 -13.03 24.37
N PRO A 115 20.13 -13.10 25.67
CA PRO A 115 19.86 -14.21 26.61
C PRO A 115 18.42 -14.18 27.15
N ARG A 116 17.87 -15.34 27.55
CA ARG A 116 16.53 -15.43 28.18
C ARG A 116 16.53 -14.90 29.62
N LEU A 117 17.63 -15.09 30.33
CA LEU A 117 17.84 -14.62 31.70
C LEU A 117 19.13 -13.81 31.73
N THR A 118 19.08 -12.64 32.35
CA THR A 118 20.21 -11.72 32.48
C THR A 118 20.07 -10.96 33.79
N THR A 119 21.19 -10.56 34.38
CA THR A 119 21.22 -9.74 35.60
C THR A 119 20.99 -8.26 35.32
N LYS A 120 21.21 -7.81 34.08
CA LYS A 120 21.08 -6.41 33.66
C LYS A 120 19.75 -6.17 32.97
N ARG A 121 19.03 -5.10 33.37
CA ARG A 121 17.80 -4.66 32.69
C ARG A 121 18.13 -4.07 31.32
N PRO A 122 17.27 -4.28 30.30
CA PRO A 122 17.50 -3.73 28.97
C PRO A 122 17.37 -2.20 28.98
N ASN A 123 18.34 -1.52 28.36
CA ASN A 123 18.25 -0.09 28.08
C ASN A 123 17.47 0.13 26.77
N THR A 124 16.59 1.13 26.75
CA THR A 124 15.76 1.48 25.58
C THR A 124 16.07 2.88 25.02
N PHE A 125 16.94 3.64 25.68
CA PHE A 125 17.44 4.95 25.26
C PHE A 125 18.87 4.83 24.68
N PHE A 126 19.03 5.22 23.41
CA PHE A 126 20.27 5.11 22.63
C PHE A 126 20.51 6.36 21.79
#